data_AF-A0AAE2JGN2-F1
#
_entry.id   AF-A0AAE2JGN2-F1
#
_cell.length_a   1.000
_cell.length_b   1.000
_cell.length_c   1.000
_cell.angle_alpha   90.00
_cell.angle_beta   90.00
_cell.angle_gamma   90.00
#
_symmetry.space_group_name_H-M   'P 1'
#
loop_
_entity.id
_entity.type
_entity.pdbx_description
1 polymer ?
#
loop_
_entity_poly.entity_id
_entity_poly.type
_entity_poly.pdbx_seq_one_letter_code
_entity_poly.pdbx_strand_id
1 'polypeptide(L)'
;MSAYVEQVFNDVEKMRGKVLADRFRMVFKKIQLVKNDDSDEAYNLKQQENLAAVTELQNAGGFIDWDIKVTKYSNTSTQVELRHKVDGVLVWRDFTFVSDFVFELAKNVVYSKETV
;
A
#
# COMPACT_ATOMS: atom_id res chain seq x y z
N MET A 1 15.23 -5.55 6.96
CA MET A 1 14.24 -4.45 7.10
C MET A 1 14.89 -3.35 7.91
N SER A 2 14.78 -2.09 7.52
CA SER A 2 15.36 -0.99 8.31
C SER A 2 14.52 -0.72 9.56
N ALA A 3 15.12 -0.11 10.58
CA ALA A 3 14.41 0.29 11.79
C ALA A 3 13.24 1.25 11.49
N TYR A 4 13.42 2.13 10.50
CA TYR A 4 12.37 3.06 10.08
C TYR A 4 11.16 2.36 9.45
N VAL A 5 11.37 1.36 8.59
CA VAL A 5 10.27 0.59 7.99
C VAL A 5 9.46 -0.14 9.07
N GLU A 6 10.14 -0.79 10.02
CA GLU A 6 9.45 -1.47 11.12
C GLU A 6 8.67 -0.48 12.00
N GLN A 7 9.23 0.70 12.28
CA GLN A 7 8.55 1.74 13.03
C GLN A 7 7.22 2.15 12.36
N VAL A 8 7.23 2.40 11.05
CA VAL A 8 6.01 2.75 10.30
C VAL A 8 4.97 1.64 10.40
N PHE A 9 5.35 0.37 10.25
CA PHE A 9 4.40 -0.74 10.39
C PHE A 9 3.87 -0.92 11.81
N ASN A 10 4.69 -0.68 12.84
CA ASN A 10 4.21 -0.63 14.23
C ASN A 10 3.19 0.49 14.45
N ASP A 11 3.33 1.63 13.76
CA ASP A 11 2.38 2.72 13.87
C ASP A 11 1.08 2.44 13.09
N VAL A 12 1.15 1.73 11.95
CA VAL A 12 -0.04 1.15 11.29
C VAL A 12 -0.79 0.21 12.24
N GLU A 13 -0.07 -0.66 12.99
CA GLU A 13 -0.68 -1.59 13.93
C GLU A 13 -1.47 -0.87 15.03
N LYS A 14 -0.94 0.24 15.56
CA LYS A 14 -1.62 1.06 16.57
C LYS A 14 -2.86 1.76 16.01
N MET A 15 -2.82 2.19 14.75
CA MET A 15 -3.89 3.00 14.14
C MET A 15 -5.00 2.15 13.51
N ARG A 16 -4.65 1.00 12.91
CA ARG A 16 -5.55 0.19 12.06
C ARG A 16 -5.57 -1.29 12.44
N GLY A 17 -4.77 -1.69 13.43
CA GLY A 17 -4.75 -3.05 13.96
C GLY A 17 -3.70 -3.96 13.34
N LYS A 18 -3.43 -5.05 14.05
CA LYS A 18 -2.35 -6.00 13.77
C LYS A 18 -2.46 -6.70 12.42
N VAL A 19 -3.68 -7.03 11.98
CA VAL A 19 -3.92 -7.78 10.73
C VAL A 19 -3.37 -7.01 9.52
N LEU A 20 -3.71 -5.72 9.42
CA LEU A 20 -3.23 -4.87 8.33
C LEU A 20 -1.72 -4.66 8.40
N ALA A 21 -1.19 -4.38 9.59
CA ALA A 21 0.25 -4.18 9.77
C ALA A 21 1.07 -5.43 9.39
N ASP A 22 0.61 -6.62 9.77
CA ASP A 22 1.25 -7.87 9.40
C ASP A 22 1.16 -8.14 7.89
N ARG A 23 0.03 -7.81 7.24
CA ARG A 23 -0.08 -7.85 5.78
C ARG A 23 0.97 -6.97 5.13
N PHE A 24 1.12 -5.72 5.59
CA PHE A 24 2.11 -4.79 5.05
C PHE A 24 3.55 -5.29 5.26
N ARG A 25 3.88 -5.76 6.46
CA ARG A 25 5.19 -6.36 6.77
C ARG A 25 5.50 -7.56 5.86
N MET A 26 4.53 -8.45 5.66
CA MET A 26 4.68 -9.65 4.85
C MET A 26 4.91 -9.29 3.38
N VAL A 27 4.06 -8.43 2.81
CA VAL A 27 4.15 -7.97 1.42
C VAL A 27 5.48 -7.27 1.16
N PHE A 28 5.88 -6.35 2.05
CA PHE A 28 7.15 -5.64 1.92
C PHE A 28 8.33 -6.62 1.92
N LYS A 29 8.40 -7.54 2.90
CA LYS A 29 9.48 -8.54 2.96
C LYS A 29 9.53 -9.39 1.69
N LYS A 30 8.37 -9.87 1.20
CA LYS A 30 8.28 -10.72 0.03
C LYS A 30 8.77 -10.00 -1.23
N ILE A 31 8.33 -8.76 -1.44
CA ILE A 31 8.71 -7.96 -2.61
C ILE A 31 10.20 -7.57 -2.59
N GLN A 32 10.76 -7.29 -1.42
CA GLN A 32 12.19 -6.92 -1.31
C GLN A 32 13.13 -8.06 -1.74
N LEU A 33 12.67 -9.33 -1.73
CA LEU A 33 13.45 -10.47 -2.26
C LEU A 33 13.60 -10.44 -3.78
N VAL A 34 12.67 -9.79 -4.49
CA VAL A 34 12.61 -9.73 -5.97
C VAL A 34 12.71 -8.29 -6.50
N LYS A 35 13.18 -7.34 -5.68
CA LYS A 35 13.14 -5.91 -6.03
C LYS A 35 13.97 -5.55 -7.27
N ASN A 36 15.08 -6.24 -7.47
CA ASN A 36 16.00 -6.06 -8.60
C ASN A 36 15.71 -7.07 -9.74
N ASP A 37 14.62 -7.83 -9.64
CA ASP A 37 14.17 -8.75 -10.67
C ASP A 37 13.13 -8.03 -11.54
N ASP A 38 13.47 -7.88 -12.81
CA ASP A 38 12.68 -7.20 -13.83
C ASP A 38 11.89 -8.18 -14.73
N SER A 39 11.81 -9.47 -14.35
CA SER A 39 11.00 -10.47 -15.04
C SER A 39 9.50 -10.19 -14.89
N ASP A 40 8.72 -10.61 -15.88
CA ASP A 40 7.26 -10.55 -15.84
C ASP A 40 6.69 -11.26 -14.60
N GLU A 41 7.33 -12.34 -14.14
CA GLU A 41 6.95 -13.06 -12.93
C GLU A 41 7.12 -12.21 -11.68
N ALA A 42 8.26 -11.52 -11.54
CA ALA A 42 8.48 -10.58 -10.44
C ALA A 42 7.52 -9.38 -10.48
N TYR A 43 7.25 -8.82 -11.67
CA TYR A 43 6.25 -7.76 -11.86
C TYR A 43 4.85 -8.21 -11.44
N ASN A 44 4.42 -9.40 -11.89
CA ASN A 44 3.14 -10.00 -11.51
C ASN A 44 3.04 -10.23 -9.99
N LEU A 45 4.11 -10.75 -9.37
CA LEU A 45 4.16 -10.94 -7.93
C LEU A 45 4.00 -9.61 -7.17
N LYS A 46 4.79 -8.59 -7.53
CA LYS A 46 4.74 -7.25 -6.90
C LYS A 46 3.31 -6.69 -6.96
N GLN A 47 2.71 -6.74 -8.14
CA GLN A 47 1.34 -6.27 -8.34
C GLN A 47 0.31 -7.03 -7.51
N GLN A 48 0.34 -8.37 -7.50
CA GLN A 48 -0.65 -9.17 -6.76
C GLN A 48 -0.56 -8.91 -5.25
N GLU A 49 0.65 -8.88 -4.70
CA GLU A 49 0.88 -8.68 -3.27
C GLU A 49 0.49 -7.26 -2.83
N ASN A 50 0.86 -6.25 -3.62
CA ASN A 50 0.48 -4.86 -3.34
C ASN A 50 -1.04 -4.63 -3.47
N LEU A 51 -1.71 -5.26 -4.44
CA LEU A 51 -3.17 -5.21 -4.53
C LEU A 51 -3.85 -5.90 -3.34
N ALA A 52 -3.33 -7.03 -2.89
CA ALA A 52 -3.85 -7.70 -1.70
C ALA A 52 -3.71 -6.82 -0.44
N ALA A 53 -2.61 -6.05 -0.32
CA ALA A 53 -2.44 -5.07 0.75
C ALA A 53 -3.47 -3.93 0.68
N VAL A 54 -3.80 -3.44 -0.52
CA VAL A 54 -4.82 -2.41 -0.72
C VAL A 54 -6.21 -2.92 -0.34
N THR A 55 -6.55 -4.15 -0.73
CA THR A 55 -7.81 -4.79 -0.32
C THR A 55 -7.90 -4.96 1.19
N GLU A 56 -6.80 -5.36 1.85
CA GLU A 56 -6.75 -5.47 3.31
C GLU A 56 -6.97 -4.11 3.99
N LEU A 57 -6.40 -3.03 3.44
CA LEU A 57 -6.63 -1.67 3.93
C LEU A 57 -8.10 -1.26 3.79
N GLN A 58 -8.73 -1.57 2.67
CA GLN A 58 -10.17 -1.32 2.46
C GLN A 58 -11.02 -2.12 3.48
N ASN A 59 -10.67 -3.38 3.74
CA ASN A 59 -11.35 -4.21 4.73
C ASN A 59 -11.14 -3.70 6.18
N ALA A 60 -10.01 -3.05 6.45
CA ALA A 60 -9.72 -2.37 7.72
C ALA A 60 -10.41 -1.00 7.85
N GLY A 61 -11.35 -0.66 6.96
CA GLY A 61 -12.13 0.58 6.98
C GLY A 61 -11.57 1.70 6.10
N GLY A 62 -10.46 1.48 5.41
CA GLY A 62 -9.88 2.45 4.48
C GLY A 62 -9.50 3.78 5.15
N PHE A 63 -9.69 4.87 4.39
CA PHE A 63 -9.47 6.25 4.84
C PHE A 63 -10.82 6.96 5.08
N ILE A 64 -10.83 7.87 6.05
CA ILE A 64 -12.02 8.64 6.43
C ILE A 64 -12.29 9.72 5.39
N ASP A 65 -11.29 10.52 5.06
CA ASP A 65 -11.41 11.67 4.17
C ASP A 65 -11.00 11.35 2.73
N TRP A 66 -10.36 10.20 2.49
CA TRP A 66 -9.85 9.82 1.17
C TRP A 66 -10.53 8.58 0.57
N ASP A 67 -10.76 8.61 -0.73
CA ASP A 67 -11.14 7.47 -1.54
C ASP A 67 -9.91 6.76 -2.09
N ILE A 68 -9.97 5.42 -2.13
CA ILE A 68 -8.98 4.56 -2.79
C ILE A 68 -9.52 4.18 -4.17
N LYS A 69 -8.93 4.72 -5.23
CA LYS A 69 -9.27 4.34 -6.62
C LYS A 69 -8.22 3.40 -7.18
N VAL A 70 -8.67 2.26 -7.71
CA VAL A 70 -7.82 1.26 -8.37
C VAL A 70 -8.14 1.25 -9.86
N THR A 71 -7.14 1.51 -10.71
CA THR A 71 -7.28 1.52 -12.17
C THR A 71 -6.32 0.52 -12.80
N LYS A 72 -6.88 -0.49 -13.48
CA LYS A 72 -6.11 -1.51 -14.20
C LYS A 72 -5.92 -1.08 -15.66
N TYR A 73 -4.68 -0.88 -16.08
CA TYR A 73 -4.32 -0.56 -17.46
C TYR A 73 -3.92 -1.80 -18.26
N SER A 74 -3.27 -2.77 -17.62
CA SER A 74 -2.87 -4.04 -18.22
C SER A 74 -2.82 -5.16 -17.18
N ASN A 75 -2.38 -6.35 -17.57
CA ASN A 75 -2.20 -7.45 -16.62
C ASN A 75 -1.12 -7.18 -15.57
N THR A 76 -0.11 -6.38 -15.89
CA THR A 76 1.03 -6.05 -15.02
C THR A 76 1.09 -4.57 -14.66
N SER A 77 0.08 -3.78 -15.03
CA SER A 77 0.00 -2.35 -14.72
C SER A 77 -1.34 -2.03 -14.09
N THR A 78 -1.34 -1.95 -12.76
CA THR A 78 -2.45 -1.42 -11.97
C THR A 78 -1.96 -0.24 -11.15
N GLN A 79 -2.72 0.84 -11.17
CA GLN A 79 -2.43 2.05 -10.42
C GLN A 79 -3.43 2.21 -9.29
N VAL A 80 -2.95 2.71 -8.15
CA VAL A 80 -3.78 3.09 -7.02
C VAL A 80 -3.63 4.59 -6.79
N GLU A 81 -4.75 5.25 -6.55
CA GLU A 81 -4.82 6.67 -6.21
C GLU A 81 -5.56 6.87 -4.90
N LEU A 82 -5.05 7.74 -4.05
CA LEU A 82 -5.76 8.31 -2.91
C LEU A 82 -6.24 9.70 -3.32
N ARG A 83 -7.54 9.96 -3.16
CA ARG A 83 -8.14 11.26 -3.50
C ARG A 83 -9.05 11.74 -2.38
N HIS A 84 -9.05 13.03 -2.08
CA HIS A 84 -10.00 13.59 -1.12
C HIS A 84 -11.45 13.35 -1.59
N LYS A 85 -12.32 12.91 -0.67
CA LYS A 85 -13.74 12.63 -0.94
C LYS A 85 -14.53 13.90 -1.28
N VAL A 86 -14.12 15.05 -0.73
CA VAL A 86 -14.86 16.31 -0.86
C VAL A 86 -14.67 16.96 -2.23
N ASP A 87 -13.43 17.05 -2.71
CA ASP A 87 -13.08 17.81 -3.92
C ASP A 87 -12.40 16.97 -5.01
N GLY A 88 -12.12 15.68 -4.73
CA GLY A 88 -11.48 14.77 -5.67
C GLY A 88 -9.99 15.04 -5.90
N VAL A 89 -9.37 15.95 -5.12
CA VAL A 89 -7.96 16.29 -5.24
C VAL A 89 -7.09 15.07 -5.00
N LEU A 90 -6.11 14.86 -5.88
CA LEU A 90 -5.15 13.76 -5.78
C LEU A 90 -4.19 14.00 -4.61
N VAL A 91 -4.16 13.06 -3.67
CA VAL A 91 -3.27 13.05 -2.51
C VAL A 91 -2.01 12.25 -2.81
N TRP A 92 -2.19 11.05 -3.36
CA TRP A 92 -1.11 10.12 -3.64
C TRP A 92 -1.48 9.23 -4.83
N ARG A 93 -0.49 8.86 -5.63
CA ARG A 93 -0.63 7.82 -6.66
C ARG A 93 0.62 6.98 -6.72
N ASP A 94 0.45 5.69 -6.98
CA ASP A 94 1.56 4.83 -7.35
C ASP A 94 1.07 3.61 -8.14
N PHE A 95 2.00 2.93 -8.82
CA PHE A 95 1.74 1.66 -9.49
C PHE A 95 2.06 0.50 -8.57
N THR A 96 1.21 -0.53 -8.60
CA THR A 96 1.33 -1.69 -7.70
C THR A 96 2.51 -2.61 -8.03
N PHE A 97 3.21 -2.41 -9.14
CA PHE A 97 4.46 -3.12 -9.40
C PHE A 97 5.69 -2.48 -8.72
N VAL A 98 5.56 -1.30 -8.11
CA VAL A 98 6.66 -0.61 -7.45
C VAL A 98 7.03 -1.34 -6.15
N SER A 99 8.33 -1.56 -5.93
CA SER A 99 8.81 -2.40 -4.81
C SER A 99 8.54 -1.80 -3.43
N ASP A 100 8.48 -0.48 -3.33
CA ASP A 100 8.24 0.22 -2.07
C ASP A 100 6.77 0.66 -1.90
N PHE A 101 5.88 0.29 -2.84
CA PHE A 101 4.47 0.70 -2.85
C PHE A 101 3.78 0.53 -1.49
N VAL A 102 3.87 -0.65 -0.87
CA VAL A 102 3.18 -0.92 0.40
C VAL A 102 3.76 -0.09 1.55
N PHE A 103 5.04 0.26 1.49
CA PHE A 103 5.68 1.12 2.48
C PHE A 103 5.22 2.57 2.31
N GLU A 104 5.12 3.06 1.08
CA GLU A 104 4.54 4.37 0.77
C GLU A 104 3.06 4.45 1.19
N LEU A 105 2.28 3.40 0.93
CA LEU A 105 0.89 3.30 1.38
C LEU A 105 0.80 3.31 2.92
N ALA A 106 1.69 2.60 3.61
CA ALA A 106 1.75 2.60 5.07
C ALA A 106 2.04 3.99 5.64
N LYS A 107 2.95 4.76 5.02
CA LYS A 107 3.19 6.16 5.40
C LYS A 107 1.95 7.03 5.22
N ASN A 108 1.18 6.82 4.15
CA ASN A 108 -0.11 7.51 3.99
C ASN A 108 -1.07 7.18 5.14
N VAL A 109 -1.18 5.90 5.55
CA VAL A 109 -1.98 5.52 6.73
C VAL A 109 -1.51 6.28 7.98
N VAL A 110 -0.21 6.29 8.26
CA VAL A 110 0.37 6.88 9.48
C VAL A 110 0.32 8.41 9.50
N TYR A 111 0.54 9.06 8.36
CA TYR A 111 0.71 10.51 8.28
C TYR A 111 -0.48 11.27 7.70
N SER A 112 -1.55 10.58 7.32
CA SER A 112 -2.80 11.19 6.84
C SER A 112 -3.44 12.17 7.81
N LYS A 113 -3.05 12.13 9.10
CA LYS A 113 -3.69 12.86 10.21
C LYS A 113 -5.19 12.54 10.38
N GLU A 114 -5.68 11.50 9.70
CA GLU A 114 -7.01 10.97 9.90
C GLU A 114 -7.03 10.20 11.23
N THR A 115 -7.61 10.80 12.27
CA THR A 115 -7.93 10.09 13.51
C THR A 115 -9.14 9.21 13.28
N VAL A 116 -8.97 7.90 13.51
CA VAL A 116 -10.05 6.90 13.56
C VAL A 116 -10.85 7.04 14.84
#